data_AF-A0A4Q3W8T4-F1
#
_entry.id   AF-A0A4Q3W8T4-F1
#
_cell.length_a   1.000
_cell.length_b   1.000
_cell.length_c   1.000
_cell.angle_alpha   90.00
_cell.angle_beta   90.00
_cell.angle_gamma   90.00
#
_symmetry.space_group_name_H-M   'P 1'
#
loop_
_entity.id
_entity.type
_entity.pdbx_description
1 polymer ?
#
loop_
_entity_poly.entity_id
_entity_poly.type
_entity_poly.pdbx_seq_one_letter_code
_entity_poly.pdbx_strand_id
1 'polypeptide(L)'
;FLEELLPNNVEGVYNVLNAAHLEGVRRVVFTSTVQTVWHHLDQREEAVETDVYKPCSLYGVTKIFGEMTGKWFHSHRGLEFIAIRLGWFERIELLEEGSWINNVWISPGDALRLFQCAIEAPGIGFAVVNGTSKPLKEFLSLKSAYELLGYVPQDDVAQIFPRVAELYSAV
;
A
#
# COMPACT_ATOMS: atom_id res chain seq x y z
N PHE A 1 -22.26 -0.49 -0.08
CA PHE A 1 -21.66 0.74 -0.65
C PHE A 1 -22.23 1.98 0.02
N LEU A 2 -23.52 2.29 -0.17
CA LEU A 2 -24.12 3.54 0.33
C LEU A 2 -24.02 3.73 1.85
N GLU A 3 -24.25 2.67 2.63
CA GLU A 3 -24.31 2.79 4.10
C GLU A 3 -22.95 2.68 4.79
N GLU A 4 -21.97 2.01 4.16
CA GLU A 4 -20.68 1.72 4.79
C GLU A 4 -19.49 2.37 4.08
N LEU A 5 -19.40 2.24 2.75
CA LEU A 5 -18.23 2.68 2.00
C LEU A 5 -18.31 4.15 1.64
N LEU A 6 -19.49 4.66 1.26
CA LEU A 6 -19.68 6.06 0.91
C LEU A 6 -19.37 7.00 2.09
N PRO A 7 -20.02 6.87 3.27
CA PRO A 7 -19.76 7.77 4.39
C PRO A 7 -18.31 7.65 4.91
N ASN A 8 -17.76 6.44 4.98
CA ASN A 8 -16.43 6.25 5.59
C ASN A 8 -15.27 6.52 4.63
N ASN A 9 -15.35 6.05 3.38
CA ASN A 9 -14.21 6.05 2.47
C ASN A 9 -14.28 7.17 1.42
N VAL A 10 -15.43 7.83 1.24
CA VAL A 10 -15.60 8.93 0.30
C VAL A 10 -15.78 10.24 1.08
N GLU A 11 -16.86 10.35 1.86
CA GLU A 11 -17.14 11.55 2.65
C GLU A 11 -16.10 11.75 3.75
N GLY A 12 -15.78 10.69 4.51
CA GLY A 12 -14.78 10.73 5.57
C GLY A 12 -13.39 11.14 5.08
N VAL A 13 -12.96 10.62 3.92
CA VAL A 13 -11.68 11.01 3.31
C VAL A 13 -11.67 12.49 2.93
N TYR A 14 -12.72 12.97 2.25
CA TYR A 14 -12.81 14.40 1.93
C TYR A 14 -12.77 15.27 3.18
N ASN A 15 -13.54 14.90 4.22
CA ASN A 15 -13.62 15.66 5.46
C ASN A 15 -12.27 15.74 6.18
N VAL A 16 -11.54 14.63 6.29
CA VAL A 16 -10.21 14.59 6.90
C VAL A 16 -9.22 15.45 6.11
N LEU A 17 -9.20 15.36 4.78
CA LEU A 17 -8.28 16.15 3.96
C LEU A 17 -8.63 17.64 3.96
N ASN A 18 -9.92 17.98 3.98
CA ASN A 18 -10.37 19.36 4.09
C ASN A 18 -9.98 19.95 5.44
N ALA A 19 -10.20 19.22 6.55
CA ALA A 19 -9.78 19.65 7.88
C ALA A 19 -8.25 19.78 7.98
N ALA A 20 -7.50 18.79 7.47
CA ALA A 20 -6.04 18.82 7.45
C ALA A 20 -5.51 20.07 6.72
N HIS A 21 -6.11 20.42 5.58
CA HIS A 21 -5.78 21.65 4.88
C HIS A 21 -6.10 22.91 5.69
N LEU A 22 -7.29 23.01 6.28
CA LEU A 22 -7.71 24.18 7.06
C LEU A 22 -6.84 24.41 8.30
N GLU A 23 -6.37 23.33 8.93
CA GLU A 23 -5.52 23.37 10.12
C GLU A 23 -4.01 23.45 9.79
N GLY A 24 -3.65 23.62 8.52
CA GLY A 24 -2.24 23.77 8.11
C GLY A 24 -1.38 22.51 8.32
N VAL A 25 -2.00 21.32 8.31
CA VAL A 25 -1.26 20.05 8.34
C VAL A 25 -0.35 19.98 7.11
N ARG A 26 0.92 19.61 7.32
CA ARG A 26 1.93 19.58 6.25
C ARG A 26 1.76 18.37 5.32
N ARG A 27 1.41 17.21 5.89
CA ARG A 27 1.34 15.93 5.18
C ARG A 27 0.21 15.06 5.72
N VAL A 28 -0.45 14.34 4.82
CA VAL A 28 -1.31 13.20 5.17
C VAL A 28 -0.73 11.93 4.55
N VAL A 29 -0.51 10.92 5.39
CA VAL A 29 -0.19 9.55 4.95
C VAL A 29 -1.48 8.75 4.99
N PHE A 30 -1.94 8.32 3.81
CA PHE A 30 -3.22 7.65 3.63
C PHE A 30 -3.02 6.15 3.39
N THR A 31 -3.73 5.34 4.17
CA THR A 31 -3.77 3.89 3.96
C THR A 31 -4.68 3.55 2.79
N SER A 32 -4.09 3.40 1.60
CA SER A 32 -4.71 2.73 0.46
C SER A 32 -4.61 1.20 0.64
N THR A 33 -4.72 0.44 -0.44
CA THR A 33 -4.75 -1.02 -0.38
C THR A 33 -4.18 -1.64 -1.65
N VAL A 34 -3.55 -2.80 -1.53
CA VAL A 34 -3.23 -3.67 -2.67
C VAL A 34 -4.48 -4.08 -3.48
N GLN A 35 -5.70 -4.00 -2.91
CA GLN A 35 -6.94 -4.28 -3.63
C GLN A 35 -7.25 -3.29 -4.76
N THR A 36 -6.52 -2.18 -4.90
CA THR A 36 -6.63 -1.28 -6.06
C THR A 36 -6.08 -1.91 -7.35
N VAL A 37 -5.25 -2.96 -7.22
CA VAL A 37 -4.59 -3.65 -8.34
C VAL A 37 -4.72 -5.17 -8.28
N TRP A 38 -5.54 -5.71 -7.36
CA TRP A 38 -5.59 -7.15 -7.04
C TRP A 38 -5.60 -8.09 -8.25
N HIS A 39 -6.40 -7.78 -9.26
CA HIS A 39 -6.56 -8.61 -10.46
C HIS A 39 -5.37 -8.53 -11.44
N HIS A 40 -4.30 -7.85 -11.08
CA HIS A 40 -3.03 -7.90 -11.81
C HIS A 40 -1.98 -8.81 -11.16
N LEU A 41 -2.16 -9.17 -9.88
CA LEU A 41 -1.08 -9.77 -9.09
C LEU A 41 -0.79 -11.23 -9.48
N ASP A 42 -1.79 -11.99 -9.91
CA ASP A 42 -1.64 -13.40 -10.31
C ASP A 42 -1.48 -13.60 -11.84
N GLN A 43 -1.59 -12.52 -12.61
CA GLN A 43 -1.71 -12.54 -14.08
C GLN A 43 -0.50 -11.96 -14.83
N ARG A 44 0.57 -11.58 -14.11
CA ARG A 44 1.73 -10.90 -14.71
C ARG A 44 3.05 -11.58 -14.40
N GLU A 45 3.96 -11.50 -15.37
CA GLU A 45 5.37 -11.87 -15.22
C GLU A 45 6.12 -10.81 -14.40
N GLU A 46 5.79 -9.54 -14.60
CA GLU A 46 6.40 -8.39 -13.93
C GLU A 46 5.57 -7.88 -12.75
N ALA A 47 6.27 -7.33 -11.75
CA ALA A 47 5.67 -6.71 -10.58
C ALA A 47 4.80 -5.50 -10.95
N VAL A 48 3.66 -5.34 -10.27
CA VAL A 48 2.71 -4.26 -10.56
C VAL A 48 3.21 -2.93 -10.01
N GLU A 49 3.42 -1.97 -10.90
CA GLU A 49 3.76 -0.58 -10.60
C GLU A 49 2.54 0.24 -10.15
N THR A 50 2.79 1.45 -9.64
CA THR A 50 1.76 2.28 -8.98
C THR A 50 0.84 3.05 -9.93
N ASP A 51 1.17 3.12 -11.22
CA ASP A 51 0.38 3.78 -12.27
C ASP A 51 -0.79 2.93 -12.79
N VAL A 52 -0.85 1.65 -12.40
CA VAL A 52 -1.90 0.71 -12.80
C VAL A 52 -3.04 0.66 -11.78
N TYR A 53 -4.27 0.49 -12.27
CA TYR A 53 -5.48 0.27 -11.48
C TYR A 53 -6.33 -0.86 -12.08
N LYS A 54 -6.68 -1.86 -11.27
CA LYS A 54 -7.60 -2.96 -11.62
C LYS A 54 -8.19 -3.56 -10.34
N PRO A 55 -9.11 -2.82 -9.67
CA PRO A 55 -9.59 -3.20 -8.36
C PRO A 55 -10.48 -4.45 -8.42
N CYS A 56 -10.49 -5.24 -7.36
CA CYS A 56 -11.36 -6.43 -7.23
C CYS A 56 -12.68 -6.18 -6.49
N SER A 57 -12.84 -5.01 -5.88
CA SER A 57 -13.99 -4.69 -5.04
C SER A 57 -14.32 -3.20 -5.07
N LEU A 58 -15.56 -2.85 -4.70
CA LEU A 58 -15.93 -1.44 -4.49
C LEU A 58 -15.12 -0.79 -3.37
N TYR A 59 -14.65 -1.56 -2.38
CA TYR A 59 -13.72 -1.06 -1.38
C TYR A 59 -12.42 -0.57 -2.04
N GLY A 60 -11.81 -1.38 -2.92
CA GLY A 60 -10.66 -0.98 -3.72
C GLY A 60 -10.93 0.29 -4.53
N VAL A 61 -12.10 0.39 -5.18
CA VAL A 61 -12.51 1.60 -5.91
C VAL A 61 -12.56 2.83 -4.98
N THR A 62 -13.09 2.72 -3.77
CA THR A 62 -13.10 3.86 -2.84
C THR A 62 -11.71 4.27 -2.35
N LYS A 63 -10.74 3.34 -2.29
CA LYS A 63 -9.35 3.68 -1.99
C LYS A 63 -8.68 4.42 -3.16
N ILE A 64 -9.00 4.06 -4.40
CA ILE A 64 -8.59 4.83 -5.60
C ILE A 64 -9.17 6.25 -5.55
N PHE A 65 -10.44 6.40 -5.15
CA PHE A 65 -11.03 7.73 -4.93
C PHE A 65 -10.20 8.54 -3.91
N GLY A 66 -9.78 7.94 -2.81
CA GLY A 66 -8.89 8.58 -1.84
C GLY A 66 -7.53 8.97 -2.41
N GLU A 67 -6.89 8.10 -3.19
CA GLU A 67 -5.64 8.40 -3.90
C GLU A 67 -5.78 9.64 -4.80
N MET A 68 -6.86 9.69 -5.60
CA MET A 68 -7.10 10.81 -6.52
C MET A 68 -7.53 12.09 -5.81
N THR A 69 -8.26 11.97 -4.69
CA THR A 69 -8.63 13.12 -3.87
C THR A 69 -7.38 13.73 -3.24
N GLY A 70 -6.48 12.92 -2.69
CA GLY A 70 -5.18 13.40 -2.20
C GLY A 70 -4.36 14.10 -3.27
N LYS A 71 -4.31 13.55 -4.49
CA LYS A 71 -3.66 14.20 -5.65
C LYS A 71 -4.26 15.58 -5.95
N TRP A 72 -5.58 15.69 -5.89
CA TRP A 72 -6.28 16.96 -6.09
C TRP A 72 -5.94 17.97 -5.00
N PHE A 73 -5.99 17.56 -3.72
CA PHE A 73 -5.61 18.40 -2.58
C PHE A 73 -4.17 18.89 -2.66
N HIS A 74 -3.23 18.03 -3.06
CA HIS A 74 -1.85 18.43 -3.27
C HIS A 74 -1.73 19.50 -4.37
N SER A 75 -2.27 19.22 -5.56
CA SER A 75 -2.14 20.11 -6.72
C SER A 75 -2.88 21.46 -6.58
N HIS A 76 -3.97 21.51 -5.81
CA HIS A 76 -4.79 22.72 -5.69
C HIS A 76 -4.61 23.46 -4.37
N ARG A 77 -4.13 22.76 -3.33
CA ARG A 77 -4.06 23.30 -1.96
C ARG A 77 -2.71 23.10 -1.29
N GLY A 78 -1.73 22.51 -1.98
CA GLY A 78 -0.37 22.31 -1.48
C GLY A 78 -0.24 21.29 -0.35
N LEU A 79 -1.31 20.57 0.01
CA LEU A 79 -1.28 19.56 1.06
C LEU A 79 -0.46 18.35 0.58
N GLU A 80 0.65 18.05 1.24
CA GLU A 80 1.45 16.89 0.86
C GLU A 80 0.68 15.59 1.16
N PHE A 81 0.69 14.64 0.22
CA PHE A 81 -0.13 13.44 0.32
C PHE A 81 0.58 12.20 -0.20
N ILE A 82 0.67 11.17 0.66
CA ILE A 82 1.29 9.89 0.31
C ILE A 82 0.27 8.79 0.53
N ALA A 83 -0.12 8.09 -0.52
CA ALA A 83 -0.95 6.90 -0.42
C ALA A 83 -0.10 5.64 -0.39
N ILE A 84 -0.26 4.83 0.65
CA ILE A 84 0.39 3.53 0.75
C ILE A 84 -0.63 2.46 0.34
N ARG A 85 -0.41 1.79 -0.79
CA ARG A 85 -1.10 0.54 -1.14
C ARG A 85 -0.56 -0.56 -0.26
N LEU A 86 -1.09 -0.61 0.96
CA LEU A 86 -0.71 -1.58 1.97
C LEU A 86 -1.06 -2.98 1.46
N GLY A 87 -0.09 -3.89 1.56
CA GLY A 87 -0.25 -5.30 1.28
C GLY A 87 -1.24 -6.00 2.20
N TRP A 88 -1.19 -7.33 2.17
CA TRP A 88 -1.95 -8.20 3.06
C TRP A 88 -1.40 -8.11 4.49
N PHE A 89 -1.98 -7.21 5.29
CA PHE A 89 -1.66 -7.05 6.71
C PHE A 89 -2.44 -8.07 7.53
N GLU A 90 -1.80 -9.18 7.87
CA GLU A 90 -2.43 -10.26 8.63
C GLU A 90 -1.44 -10.86 9.63
N ARG A 91 -1.95 -11.47 10.69
CA ARG A 91 -1.11 -12.15 11.67
C ARG A 91 -0.45 -13.37 11.06
N ILE A 92 0.81 -13.59 11.43
CA ILE A 92 1.65 -14.67 10.94
C ILE A 92 1.02 -16.05 11.16
N GLU A 93 0.28 -16.26 12.26
CA GLU A 93 -0.32 -17.57 12.58
C GLU A 93 -1.52 -17.91 11.70
N LEU A 94 -2.04 -16.94 10.95
CA LEU A 94 -3.17 -17.12 10.04
C LEU A 94 -2.72 -17.27 8.59
N LEU A 95 -1.41 -17.18 8.33
CA LEU A 95 -0.88 -17.34 6.99
C LEU A 95 -0.77 -18.83 6.64
N GLU A 96 -1.22 -19.18 5.44
CA GLU A 96 -1.14 -20.53 4.91
C GLU A 96 0.16 -20.70 4.12
N GLU A 97 0.95 -21.73 4.45
CA GLU A 97 2.18 -22.06 3.75
C GLU A 97 1.90 -22.34 2.26
N GLY A 98 2.73 -21.79 1.36
CA GLY A 98 2.57 -21.96 -0.09
C GLY A 98 1.47 -21.10 -0.74
N SER A 99 0.70 -20.35 0.05
CA SER A 99 -0.29 -19.43 -0.51
C SER A 99 0.38 -18.26 -1.24
N TRP A 100 -0.05 -18.00 -2.49
CA TRP A 100 0.53 -16.93 -3.30
C TRP A 100 0.35 -15.55 -2.65
N ILE A 101 -0.71 -15.36 -1.85
CA ILE A 101 -1.02 -14.10 -1.15
C ILE A 101 0.09 -13.67 -0.19
N ASN A 102 0.91 -14.62 0.28
CA ASN A 102 2.05 -14.33 1.15
C ASN A 102 3.08 -13.42 0.45
N ASN A 103 3.11 -13.40 -0.88
CA ASN A 103 3.97 -12.50 -1.65
C ASN A 103 3.51 -11.04 -1.66
N VAL A 104 2.32 -10.74 -1.15
CA VAL A 104 1.89 -9.37 -0.88
C VAL A 104 1.70 -9.11 0.60
N TRP A 105 2.13 -10.02 1.47
CA TRP A 105 2.02 -9.85 2.92
C TRP A 105 2.93 -8.75 3.44
N ILE A 106 2.52 -8.14 4.54
CA ILE A 106 3.33 -7.18 5.29
C ILE A 106 3.22 -7.45 6.79
N SER A 107 4.36 -7.53 7.46
CA SER A 107 4.43 -7.70 8.90
C SER A 107 3.98 -6.43 9.64
N PRO A 108 3.58 -6.56 10.93
CA PRO A 108 3.42 -5.40 11.81
C PRO A 108 4.64 -4.49 11.88
N GLY A 109 5.85 -5.06 11.91
CA GLY A 109 7.11 -4.30 11.98
C GLY A 109 7.39 -3.53 10.71
N ASP A 110 7.20 -4.16 9.55
CA ASP A 110 7.41 -3.53 8.25
C ASP A 110 6.34 -2.50 7.92
N ALA A 111 5.09 -2.75 8.29
CA ALA A 111 4.04 -1.74 8.20
C ALA A 111 4.42 -0.49 9.00
N LEU A 112 4.84 -0.65 10.26
CA LEU A 112 5.30 0.48 11.09
C LEU A 112 6.45 1.24 10.42
N ARG A 113 7.50 0.53 10.00
CA ARG A 113 8.66 1.13 9.32
C ARG A 113 8.26 1.88 8.06
N LEU A 114 7.37 1.31 7.24
CA LEU A 114 6.87 1.96 6.02
C LEU A 114 6.12 3.25 6.32
N PHE A 115 5.23 3.25 7.32
CA PHE A 115 4.54 4.47 7.73
C PHE A 115 5.50 5.51 8.32
N GLN A 116 6.52 5.09 9.09
CA GLN A 116 7.58 5.99 9.58
C GLN A 116 8.34 6.64 8.42
N CYS A 117 8.80 5.85 7.44
CA CYS A 117 9.45 6.36 6.24
C CYS A 117 8.54 7.35 5.49
N ALA A 118 7.24 7.04 5.33
CA ALA A 118 6.30 7.95 4.69
C ALA A 118 6.08 9.27 5.47
N ILE A 119 6.15 9.23 6.80
CA ILE A 119 6.03 10.44 7.64
C ILE A 119 7.31 11.30 7.56
N GLU A 120 8.48 10.67 7.47
CA GLU A 120 9.78 11.34 7.59
C GLU A 120 10.40 11.75 6.25
N ALA A 121 10.03 11.10 5.13
CA ALA A 121 10.61 11.35 3.82
C ALA A 121 10.52 12.84 3.41
N PRO A 122 11.58 13.51 2.93
CA PRO A 122 11.52 14.93 2.61
C PRO A 122 10.93 15.21 1.21
N GLY A 123 10.00 16.16 1.09
CA GLY A 123 9.65 16.82 -0.17
C GLY A 123 8.99 15.95 -1.25
N ILE A 124 8.05 15.08 -0.87
CA ILE A 124 7.42 14.12 -1.79
C ILE A 124 6.34 14.77 -2.67
N GLY A 125 5.64 15.79 -2.17
CA GLY A 125 4.49 16.38 -2.86
C GLY A 125 3.28 15.44 -2.91
N PHE A 126 3.19 14.61 -3.95
CA PHE A 126 2.19 13.56 -4.06
C PHE A 126 2.84 12.26 -4.51
N ALA A 127 2.56 11.16 -3.80
CA ALA A 127 2.99 9.84 -4.22
C ALA A 127 1.94 8.76 -3.92
N VAL A 128 1.94 7.74 -4.76
CA VAL A 128 1.38 6.43 -4.44
C VAL A 128 2.55 5.48 -4.33
N VAL A 129 2.62 4.70 -3.26
CA VAL A 129 3.65 3.68 -3.06
C VAL A 129 3.02 2.34 -2.76
N ASN A 130 3.71 1.26 -3.10
CA ASN A 130 3.34 -0.08 -2.71
C ASN A 130 4.09 -0.49 -1.43
N GLY A 131 3.44 -1.28 -0.57
CA GLY A 131 4.03 -1.67 0.70
C GLY A 131 3.82 -3.13 1.06
N THR A 132 4.89 -3.90 1.04
CA THR A 132 4.95 -5.30 1.50
C THR A 132 6.19 -5.51 2.39
N SER A 133 6.21 -6.63 3.11
CA SER A 133 7.46 -7.24 3.57
C SER A 133 8.22 -7.85 2.38
N LYS A 134 9.40 -8.44 2.61
CA LYS A 134 10.17 -9.05 1.52
C LYS A 134 9.47 -10.33 1.03
N PRO A 135 8.98 -10.38 -0.23
CA PRO A 135 8.24 -11.51 -0.74
C PRO A 135 9.17 -12.61 -1.28
N LEU A 136 8.63 -13.81 -1.53
CA LEU A 136 9.36 -14.87 -2.25
C LEU A 136 9.51 -14.50 -3.74
N LYS A 137 8.43 -13.94 -4.31
CA LYS A 137 8.37 -13.36 -5.65
C LYS A 137 7.70 -12.00 -5.58
N GLU A 138 8.30 -11.00 -6.21
CA GLU A 138 7.74 -9.65 -6.23
C GLU A 138 6.57 -9.56 -7.22
N PHE A 139 5.33 -9.57 -6.71
CA PHE A 139 4.13 -9.28 -7.52
C PHE A 139 3.72 -7.80 -7.45
N LEU A 140 4.12 -7.11 -6.40
CA LEU A 140 3.82 -5.70 -6.17
C LEU A 140 5.16 -4.96 -6.07
N SER A 141 5.46 -4.08 -7.03
CA SER A 141 6.77 -3.45 -7.14
C SER A 141 7.02 -2.52 -5.96
N LEU A 142 8.08 -2.77 -5.18
CA LEU A 142 8.49 -1.91 -4.06
C LEU A 142 9.34 -0.71 -4.50
N LYS A 143 9.62 -0.57 -5.80
CA LYS A 143 10.45 0.50 -6.37
C LYS A 143 10.06 1.89 -5.85
N SER A 144 8.77 2.22 -5.88
CA SER A 144 8.24 3.50 -5.39
C SER A 144 8.52 3.73 -3.90
N ALA A 145 8.43 2.69 -3.06
CA ALA A 145 8.73 2.80 -1.63
C ALA A 145 10.24 2.95 -1.37
N TYR A 146 11.09 2.27 -2.14
CA TYR A 146 12.54 2.44 -2.08
C TYR A 146 12.96 3.86 -2.50
N GLU A 147 12.58 4.28 -3.70
CA GLU A 147 13.07 5.50 -4.33
C GLU A 147 12.51 6.76 -3.68
N LEU A 148 11.24 6.75 -3.27
CA LEU A 148 10.58 7.93 -2.73
C LEU A 148 10.69 8.00 -1.20
N LEU A 149 10.59 6.86 -0.50
CA LEU A 149 10.52 6.85 0.96
C LEU A 149 11.79 6.35 1.64
N GLY A 150 12.72 5.73 0.90
CA GLY A 150 13.86 5.03 1.50
C GLY A 150 13.46 3.81 2.32
N TYR A 151 12.25 3.28 2.11
CA TYR A 151 11.75 2.12 2.85
C TYR A 151 12.42 0.84 2.35
N VAL A 152 13.00 0.06 3.26
CA VAL A 152 13.53 -1.27 2.97
C VAL A 152 12.88 -2.27 3.95
N PRO A 153 12.15 -3.29 3.46
CA PRO A 153 11.54 -4.30 4.33
C PRO A 153 12.61 -5.10 5.07
N GLN A 154 12.36 -5.40 6.35
CA GLN A 154 13.27 -6.19 7.18
C GLN A 154 12.77 -7.61 7.44
N ASP A 155 11.46 -7.83 7.34
CA ASP A 155 10.87 -9.16 7.54
C ASP A 155 10.74 -9.88 6.20
N ASP A 156 11.08 -11.17 6.18
CA ASP A 156 11.18 -11.98 4.97
C ASP A 156 10.22 -13.18 5.05
N VAL A 157 9.32 -13.27 4.07
CA VAL A 157 8.35 -14.38 3.97
C VAL A 157 9.04 -15.74 3.94
N ALA A 158 10.24 -15.84 3.37
CA ALA A 158 11.03 -17.08 3.34
C ALA A 158 11.48 -17.54 4.73
N GLN A 159 11.68 -16.61 5.66
CA GLN A 159 12.14 -16.90 7.02
C GLN A 159 10.97 -17.23 7.96
N ILE A 160 9.77 -16.79 7.61
CA ILE A 160 8.54 -17.03 8.35
C ILE A 160 8.02 -18.46 8.14
N PHE A 161 8.21 -19.00 6.93
CA PHE A 161 7.90 -20.38 6.59
C PHE A 161 9.20 -21.15 6.35
N PRO A 162 9.86 -21.69 7.39
CA PRO A 162 11.18 -22.31 7.28
C PRO A 162 11.25 -23.50 6.31
N ARG A 163 10.12 -24.01 5.79
CA ARG A 163 10.06 -25.09 4.78
C ARG A 163 9.90 -24.62 3.33
N VAL A 164 9.58 -23.35 3.08
CA VAL A 164 9.30 -22.85 1.71
C VAL A 164 10.59 -22.49 0.96
N ALA A 165 11.67 -22.15 1.67
CA ALA A 165 12.95 -21.78 1.06
C ALA A 165 13.54 -22.89 0.17
N GLU A 166 13.29 -24.17 0.47
CA GLU A 166 13.82 -25.31 -0.29
C GLU A 166 13.07 -25.57 -1.62
N LEU A 167 11.81 -25.13 -1.74
CA LEU A 167 10.95 -25.43 -2.89
C LEU A 167 11.17 -24.49 -4.09
N TYR A 168 11.64 -23.27 -3.86
CA TYR A 168 11.85 -22.25 -4.91
C TYR A 168 13.30 -22.10 -5.35
N SER A 169 14.26 -22.72 -4.66
CA SER A 169 15.66 -22.85 -5.10
C SER A 169 15.87 -23.95 -6.16
N ALA A 170 14.80 -24.64 -6.57
CA ALA A 170 14.84 -25.78 -7.49
C ALA A 170 14.22 -25.51 -8.88
N VAL A 171 14.02 -24.24 -9.25
CA VAL A 171 13.49 -23.85 -10.59
C VAL A 171 14.45 -22.90 -11.28
#